data_AF-A0A820NV37-F1
#
_entry.id   AF-A0A820NV37-F1
#
_cell.length_a   1.000
_cell.length_b   1.000
_cell.length_c   1.000
_cell.angle_alpha   90.00
_cell.angle_beta   90.00
_cell.angle_gamma   90.00
#
_symmetry.space_group_name_H-M   'P 1'
#
loop_
_entity.id
_entity.type
_entity.pdbx_description
1 polymer ?
#
loop_
_entity_poly.entity_id
_entity_poly.type
_entity_poly.pdbx_seq_one_letter_code
_entity_poly.pdbx_strand_id
1 'polypeptide(L)'
;MNENEYQKWQCDLLNEINRVLTPDGSLFYNHKDRRFCKRDYPPEQFILKSKLKLYQTIIWDRGSTPNQNINYFRPNVEKIFWLTKSSADPSCTPKFYRNRLPECFKPAIWRIPPERNNKHPAPFPQLLAEICILATTDEGVEPRSQIIV
;
A
#
# COMPACT_ATOMS: atom_id res chain seq x y z
N MET A 1 14.79 15.04 5.97
CA MET A 1 13.59 15.68 5.41
C MET A 1 12.62 15.96 6.54
N ASN A 2 12.15 17.19 6.67
CA ASN A 2 11.12 17.52 7.65
C ASN A 2 9.77 16.89 7.22
N GLU A 3 8.77 16.89 8.11
CA GLU A 3 7.50 16.23 7.82
C GLU A 3 6.76 16.84 6.62
N ASN A 4 6.77 18.17 6.48
CA ASN A 4 6.06 18.84 5.37
C ASN A 4 6.70 18.53 4.02
N GLU A 5 8.03 18.56 3.94
CA GLU A 5 8.79 18.15 2.76
C GLU A 5 8.52 16.68 2.42
N TYR A 6 8.47 15.81 3.43
CA TYR A 6 8.19 14.38 3.26
C TYR A 6 6.79 14.17 2.68
N GLN A 7 5.76 14.77 3.28
CA GLN A 7 4.40 14.68 2.79
C GLN A 7 4.27 15.22 1.36
N LYS A 8 4.97 16.32 1.04
CA LYS A 8 4.96 16.87 -0.32
C LYS A 8 5.59 15.89 -1.31
N TRP A 9 6.77 15.37 -0.99
CA TRP A 9 7.46 14.39 -1.84
C TRP A 9 6.59 13.15 -2.10
N GLN A 10 5.95 12.63 -1.06
CA GLN A 10 5.05 11.49 -1.19
C GLN A 10 3.82 11.80 -2.05
N CYS A 11 3.20 12.96 -1.85
CA CYS A 11 2.08 13.40 -2.67
C CYS A 11 2.48 13.55 -4.15
N ASP A 12 3.65 14.15 -4.42
CA ASP A 12 4.17 14.32 -5.79
C ASP A 12 4.39 12.96 -6.47
N LEU A 13 4.96 11.97 -5.76
CA LEU A 13 5.12 10.60 -6.26
C LEU A 13 3.77 9.96 -6.61
N LEU A 14 2.79 10.02 -5.71
CA LEU A 14 1.46 9.48 -5.94
C LEU A 14 0.75 10.15 -7.13
N ASN A 15 0.99 11.45 -7.33
CA ASN A 15 0.46 12.19 -8.47
C ASN A 15 1.07 11.74 -9.81
N GLU A 16 2.37 11.44 -9.84
CA GLU A 16 3.01 10.88 -11.03
C GLU A 16 2.53 9.46 -11.33
N ILE A 17 2.28 8.65 -10.29
CA ILE A 17 1.67 7.32 -10.47
C ILE A 17 0.26 7.47 -11.08
N ASN A 18 -0.57 8.40 -10.58
CA ASN A 18 -1.89 8.67 -11.15
C ASN A 18 -1.84 9.03 -12.64
N ARG A 19 -0.79 9.75 -13.07
CA ARG A 19 -0.60 10.14 -14.48
C ARG A 19 -0.48 8.91 -15.38
N VAL A 20 0.28 7.89 -14.95
CA VAL A 20 0.61 6.71 -15.78
C VAL A 20 -0.33 5.52 -15.58
N LEU A 21 -1.05 5.45 -14.46
CA LEU A 21 -1.96 4.35 -14.16
C LEU A 21 -3.09 4.27 -15.21
N THR A 22 -3.53 3.07 -15.57
CA THR A 22 -4.71 2.91 -16.44
C THR A 22 -5.98 3.39 -15.74
N PRO A 23 -7.06 3.72 -16.49
CA PRO A 23 -8.32 4.18 -15.88
C PRO A 23 -8.88 3.21 -14.82
N ASP A 24 -8.75 1.91 -15.07
CA ASP A 24 -9.16 0.80 -14.20
C ASP A 24 -8.02 0.25 -13.30
N GLY A 25 -6.88 0.95 -13.30
CA GLY A 25 -5.67 0.49 -12.64
C GLY A 25 -5.69 0.67 -11.13
N SER A 26 -4.88 -0.15 -10.46
CA SER A 26 -4.72 -0.17 -9.00
C SER A 26 -3.27 0.07 -8.59
N LEU A 27 -3.09 0.81 -7.50
CA LEU A 27 -1.83 0.95 -6.77
C LEU A 27 -2.02 0.36 -5.38
N PHE A 28 -1.09 -0.50 -4.96
CA PHE A 28 -0.99 -0.94 -3.57
C PHE A 28 0.22 -0.28 -2.95
N TYR A 29 -0.03 0.62 -2.00
CA TYR A 29 0.99 1.44 -1.38
C TYR A 29 1.19 1.04 0.09
N ASN A 30 2.31 0.39 0.40
CA ASN A 30 2.63 0.03 1.78
C ASN A 30 3.23 1.24 2.52
N HIS A 31 2.73 1.50 3.73
CA HIS A 31 3.31 2.52 4.57
C HIS A 31 3.01 2.28 6.05
N LYS A 32 3.92 2.74 6.91
CA LYS A 32 3.73 2.82 8.36
C LYS A 32 3.59 4.27 8.81
N ASP A 33 2.94 4.53 9.93
CA ASP A 33 2.87 5.87 10.48
C ASP A 33 4.31 6.37 10.77
N ARG A 34 4.60 7.60 10.34
CA ARG A 34 5.94 8.18 10.47
C ARG A 34 6.03 8.84 11.83
N ARG A 35 6.93 8.35 12.68
CA ARG A 35 7.21 8.98 13.98
C ARG A 35 8.30 10.04 13.85
N PHE A 36 7.97 11.28 14.18
CA PHE A 36 8.89 12.42 14.14
C PHE A 36 8.57 13.41 15.24
N CYS A 37 9.59 13.99 15.89
CA CYS A 37 9.42 14.93 17.00
C CYS A 37 8.40 14.47 18.08
N LYS A 38 8.48 13.19 18.48
CA LYS A 38 7.59 12.53 19.47
C LYS A 38 6.10 12.50 19.08
N ARG A 39 5.77 12.79 17.83
CA ARG A 39 4.41 12.69 17.26
C ARG A 39 4.38 11.62 16.17
N ASP A 40 3.21 11.01 16.01
CA ASP A 40 2.94 10.09 14.91
C ASP A 40 2.21 10.83 13.78
N TYR A 41 2.63 10.55 12.55
CA TYR A 41 2.10 11.16 11.34
C TYR A 41 1.51 10.06 10.44
N PRO A 42 0.18 9.92 10.44
CA PRO A 42 -0.52 8.97 9.59
C PRO A 42 -0.36 9.31 8.10
N PRO A 43 -0.06 8.33 7.23
CA PRO A 43 0.13 8.56 5.80
C PRO A 43 -1.11 9.12 5.09
N GLU A 44 -2.29 8.85 5.65
CA GLU A 44 -3.58 9.37 5.17
C GLU A 44 -3.56 10.90 4.99
N GLN A 45 -2.78 11.63 5.81
CA GLN A 45 -2.66 13.09 5.71
C GLN A 45 -2.15 13.58 4.37
N PHE A 46 -1.27 12.84 3.70
CA PHE A 46 -0.75 13.21 2.38
C PHE A 46 -1.41 12.41 1.26
N ILE A 47 -1.83 11.16 1.52
CA ILE A 47 -2.54 10.33 0.53
C ILE A 47 -3.83 11.01 0.08
N LEU A 48 -4.62 11.54 1.03
CA LEU A 48 -5.89 12.22 0.74
C LEU A 48 -5.72 13.56 0.01
N LYS A 49 -4.49 14.09 -0.07
CA LYS A 49 -4.16 15.29 -0.85
C LYS A 49 -3.68 14.96 -2.27
N SER A 50 -3.40 13.68 -2.56
CA SER A 50 -2.98 13.24 -3.88
C SER A 50 -4.16 13.18 -4.86
N LYS A 51 -3.86 13.04 -6.14
CA LYS A 51 -4.84 12.85 -7.22
C LYS A 51 -5.40 11.43 -7.27
N LEU A 52 -4.83 10.47 -6.55
CA LEU A 52 -5.39 9.11 -6.47
C LEU A 52 -6.58 9.08 -5.53
N LYS A 53 -7.50 8.17 -5.79
CA LYS A 53 -8.62 7.87 -4.90
C LYS A 53 -8.20 6.75 -3.94
N LEU A 54 -8.37 6.96 -2.63
CA LEU A 54 -8.27 5.87 -1.66
C LEU A 54 -9.50 4.97 -1.78
N TYR A 55 -9.30 3.73 -2.23
CA TYR A 55 -10.36 2.76 -2.42
C TYR A 55 -10.60 1.93 -1.16
N GLN A 56 -9.53 1.40 -0.56
CA GLN A 56 -9.59 0.64 0.68
C GLN A 56 -8.25 0.66 1.40
N THR A 57 -8.28 0.59 2.73
CA THR A 57 -7.09 0.31 3.56
C THR A 57 -7.10 -1.14 4.01
N ILE A 58 -5.98 -1.82 3.82
CA ILE A 58 -5.71 -3.17 4.30
C ILE A 58 -4.70 -3.08 5.45
N ILE A 59 -4.91 -3.83 6.53
CA ILE A 59 -3.99 -3.91 7.64
C ILE A 59 -3.12 -5.15 7.46
N TRP A 60 -1.82 -4.94 7.37
CA TRP A 60 -0.83 -6.00 7.36
C TRP A 60 -0.32 -6.22 8.79
N ASP A 61 -0.78 -7.30 9.41
CA ASP A 61 -0.25 -7.80 10.68
C ASP A 61 1.00 -8.65 10.42
N ARG A 62 2.15 -8.08 10.78
CA ARG A 62 3.46 -8.71 10.64
C ARG A 62 3.77 -9.65 11.82
N GLY A 63 2.98 -9.59 12.89
CA GLY A 63 3.22 -10.30 14.15
C GLY A 63 4.48 -9.88 14.92
N SER A 64 5.41 -9.14 14.29
CA SER A 64 6.69 -8.74 14.87
C SER A 64 7.22 -7.45 14.26
N THR A 65 8.13 -6.78 14.96
CA THR A 65 8.76 -5.54 14.47
C THR A 65 10.22 -5.46 14.92
N PRO A 66 11.15 -5.02 14.06
CA PRO A 66 12.52 -4.73 14.47
C PRO A 66 12.60 -3.45 15.32
N ASN A 67 11.55 -2.61 15.32
CA ASN A 67 11.53 -1.35 16.05
C ASN A 67 11.22 -1.59 17.54
N GLN A 68 12.27 -1.79 18.33
CA GLN A 68 12.20 -1.98 19.77
C GLN A 68 12.48 -0.65 20.48
N ASN A 69 11.42 0.01 20.94
CA ASN A 69 11.54 1.24 21.72
C ASN A 69 10.58 1.20 22.90
N ILE A 70 11.06 1.56 24.10
CA ILE A 70 10.27 1.53 25.33
C ILE A 70 9.23 2.66 25.43
N ASN A 71 9.42 3.74 24.67
CA ASN A 71 8.62 4.95 24.83
C ASN A 71 7.25 4.89 24.13
N TYR A 72 6.91 3.79 23.45
CA TYR A 72 5.64 3.61 22.75
C TYR A 72 5.36 2.14 22.40
N PHE A 73 4.12 1.85 22.01
CA PHE A 73 3.71 0.52 21.57
C PHE A 73 4.45 0.07 20.31
N ARG A 74 4.82 -1.21 20.27
CA ARG A 74 5.53 -1.80 19.14
C ARG A 74 4.67 -1.73 17.86
N PRO A 75 5.15 -1.10 16.77
CA PRO A 75 4.43 -1.09 15.51
C PRO A 75 4.65 -2.43 14.79
N ASN A 76 3.85 -3.42 15.16
CA ASN A 76 3.81 -4.76 14.56
C ASN A 76 2.82 -4.87 13.39
N VAL A 77 2.14 -3.78 13.06
CA VAL A 77 1.24 -3.67 11.91
C VAL A 77 1.69 -2.55 10.98
N GLU A 78 1.38 -2.71 9.71
CA GLU A 78 1.54 -1.67 8.68
C GLU A 78 0.25 -1.56 7.87
N LYS A 79 0.09 -0.44 7.15
CA LYS A 79 -1.06 -0.20 6.29
C LYS A 79 -0.67 -0.43 4.85
N ILE A 80 -1.56 -1.06 4.09
CA ILE A 80 -1.49 -1.13 2.63
C ILE A 80 -2.68 -0.35 2.11
N PHE A 81 -2.41 0.75 1.44
CA PHE A 81 -3.43 1.60 0.84
C PHE A 81 -3.68 1.13 -0.59
N TRP A 82 -4.87 0.60 -0.84
CA TRP A 82 -5.33 0.35 -2.20
C TRP A 82 -5.87 1.65 -2.78
N LEU A 83 -5.07 2.23 -3.67
CA LEU A 83 -5.33 3.48 -4.36
C LEU A 83 -5.72 3.19 -5.81
N THR A 84 -6.63 3.98 -6.37
CA THR A 84 -7.10 3.82 -7.75
C THR A 84 -7.01 5.14 -8.49
N LYS A 85 -6.97 5.08 -9.83
CA LYS A 85 -6.99 6.30 -10.64
C LYS A 85 -8.27 7.09 -10.36
N SER A 86 -8.12 8.41 -10.22
CA SER A 86 -9.29 9.29 -10.23
C SER A 86 -9.77 9.46 -11.65
N SER A 87 -10.97 8.94 -11.94
CA SER A 87 -11.66 9.12 -13.21
C SER A 87 -12.91 9.98 -12.99
N ALA A 88 -13.18 10.88 -13.93
CA ALA A 88 -14.45 11.60 -13.99
C ALA A 88 -15.60 10.71 -14.49
N ASP A 89 -15.27 9.59 -15.14
CA ASP A 89 -16.23 8.60 -15.60
C ASP A 89 -16.57 7.64 -14.45
N PRO A 90 -17.81 7.64 -13.93
CA PRO A 90 -18.24 6.79 -12.83
C PRO A 90 -18.33 5.30 -13.22
N SER A 91 -18.32 4.96 -14.51
CA SER A 91 -18.25 3.57 -14.97
C SER A 91 -16.86 2.95 -14.81
N CYS A 92 -15.84 3.81 -14.62
CA CYS A 92 -14.47 3.38 -14.45
C CYS A 92 -14.26 2.84 -13.04
N THR A 93 -14.34 1.51 -12.92
CA THR A 93 -14.14 0.79 -11.67
C THR A 93 -12.80 0.07 -11.71
N PRO A 94 -12.07 0.01 -10.57
CA PRO A 94 -10.83 -0.76 -10.53
C PRO A 94 -11.13 -2.24 -10.73
N LYS A 95 -10.24 -2.94 -11.44
CA LYS A 95 -10.32 -4.39 -11.54
C LYS A 95 -10.21 -5.03 -10.16
N PHE A 96 -11.09 -5.99 -9.87
CA PHE A 96 -11.02 -6.77 -8.63
C PHE A 96 -11.64 -8.16 -8.78
N TYR A 97 -10.89 -9.19 -8.34
CA TYR A 97 -11.19 -10.59 -8.54
C TYR A 97 -11.17 -11.36 -7.22
N ARG A 98 -12.17 -11.11 -6.37
CA ARG A 98 -12.29 -11.77 -5.04
C ARG A 98 -12.27 -13.30 -5.10
N ASN A 99 -12.81 -13.88 -6.17
CA ASN A 99 -12.87 -15.32 -6.39
C ASN A 99 -11.49 -15.97 -6.61
N ARG A 100 -10.48 -15.19 -7.03
CA ARG A 100 -9.10 -15.67 -7.19
C ARG A 100 -8.34 -15.70 -5.86
N LEU A 101 -8.84 -15.02 -4.82
CA LEU A 101 -8.15 -14.92 -3.53
C LEU A 101 -8.40 -16.13 -2.63
N PRO A 102 -7.36 -16.62 -1.93
CA PRO A 102 -7.54 -17.55 -0.81
C PRO A 102 -8.43 -16.95 0.27
N GLU A 103 -9.19 -17.79 0.98
CA GLU A 103 -10.18 -17.34 1.99
C GLU A 103 -9.55 -16.43 3.07
N CYS A 104 -8.33 -16.73 3.49
CA CYS A 104 -7.60 -15.94 4.49
C CYS A 104 -7.21 -14.52 4.03
N PHE A 105 -7.25 -14.23 2.74
CA PHE A 105 -6.92 -12.91 2.17
C PHE A 105 -8.15 -12.12 1.68
N LYS A 106 -9.35 -12.70 1.78
CA LYS A 106 -10.61 -11.98 1.50
C LYS A 106 -10.92 -10.89 2.54
N PRO A 107 -10.62 -11.05 3.84
CA PRO A 107 -10.71 -9.97 4.82
C PRO A 107 -9.62 -8.91 4.64
N ALA A 108 -9.88 -7.70 5.14
CA ALA A 108 -8.94 -6.57 5.07
C ALA A 108 -7.80 -6.62 6.10
N ILE A 109 -7.65 -7.73 6.84
CA ILE A 109 -6.54 -7.94 7.78
C ILE A 109 -5.74 -9.14 7.29
N TRP A 110 -4.51 -8.89 6.88
CA TRP A 110 -3.61 -9.91 6.36
C TRP A 110 -2.53 -10.22 7.38
N ARG A 111 -2.47 -11.47 7.81
CA ARG A 111 -1.46 -11.96 8.76
C ARG A 111 -0.35 -12.63 7.97
N ILE A 112 0.73 -11.90 7.70
CA ILE A 112 1.87 -12.40 6.94
C ILE A 112 3.14 -12.06 7.74
N PRO A 113 3.88 -13.04 8.27
CA PRO A 113 5.13 -12.77 8.98
C PRO A 113 6.21 -12.28 8.00
N PRO A 114 7.21 -11.50 8.47
CA PRO A 114 8.38 -11.17 7.67
C PRO A 114 9.12 -12.44 7.23
N GLU A 115 9.59 -12.43 5.98
CA GLU A 115 10.47 -13.48 5.48
C GLU A 115 11.82 -13.50 6.23
N ARG A 116 12.40 -14.70 6.35
CA ARG A 116 13.69 -14.94 7.02
C ARG A 116 14.76 -15.24 5.99
N ASN A 117 16.03 -15.03 6.35
CA ASN A 117 17.21 -15.36 5.53
C ASN A 117 17.29 -14.60 4.19
N ASN A 118 16.95 -13.31 4.21
CA ASN A 118 16.95 -12.48 3.02
C ASN A 118 18.29 -11.79 2.75
N LYS A 119 18.61 -11.59 1.46
CA LYS A 119 19.78 -10.80 1.02
C LYS A 119 19.61 -9.30 1.27
N HIS A 120 18.38 -8.81 1.16
CA HIS A 120 18.04 -7.41 1.46
C HIS A 120 17.72 -7.28 2.96
N PRO A 121 18.13 -6.20 3.65
CA PRO A 121 17.92 -6.03 5.09
C PRO A 121 16.45 -5.86 5.50
N ALA A 122 15.58 -5.46 4.56
CA ALA A 122 14.15 -5.26 4.82
C ALA A 122 13.33 -5.53 3.55
N PRO A 123 13.17 -6.79 3.12
CA PRO A 123 12.33 -7.12 1.99
C PRO A 123 10.87 -7.23 2.44
N PHE A 124 9.98 -6.89 1.52
CA PHE A 124 8.58 -7.25 1.64
C PHE A 124 8.40 -8.73 1.32
N PRO A 125 7.54 -9.46 2.05
CA PRO A 125 7.19 -10.81 1.66
C PRO A 125 6.62 -10.84 0.25
N GLN A 126 7.12 -11.74 -0.60
CA GLN A 126 6.68 -11.86 -1.99
C GLN A 126 5.16 -12.09 -2.07
N LEU A 127 4.62 -12.83 -1.11
CA LEU A 127 3.20 -13.11 -0.96
C LEU A 127 2.31 -11.85 -0.94
N LEU A 128 2.79 -10.72 -0.38
CA LEU A 128 2.01 -9.47 -0.42
C LEU A 128 1.75 -9.01 -1.85
N ALA A 129 2.80 -9.00 -2.67
CA ALA A 129 2.71 -8.58 -4.06
C ALA A 129 1.85 -9.56 -4.86
N GLU A 130 2.03 -10.86 -4.64
CA GLU A 130 1.24 -11.92 -5.31
C GLU A 130 -0.26 -11.76 -5.05
N ILE A 131 -0.68 -11.52 -3.80
CA ILE A 131 -2.09 -11.32 -3.47
C ILE A 131 -2.65 -10.06 -4.14
N CYS A 132 -1.90 -8.96 -4.18
CA CYS A 132 -2.31 -7.74 -4.86
C CYS A 132 -2.47 -7.93 -6.38
N ILE A 133 -1.54 -8.66 -7.01
CA ILE A 133 -1.59 -8.99 -8.45
C ILE A 133 -2.79 -9.88 -8.74
N LEU A 134 -2.94 -10.97 -7.99
CA LEU A 134 -4.04 -11.92 -8.14
C LEU A 134 -5.41 -11.26 -7.98
N ALA A 135 -5.49 -10.28 -7.05
CA ALA A 135 -6.70 -9.52 -6.79
C ALA A 135 -7.11 -8.60 -7.94
N THR A 136 -6.18 -8.03 -8.73
CA THR A 136 -6.52 -6.85 -9.57
C THR A 136 -5.89 -6.84 -10.97
N THR A 137 -5.18 -7.90 -11.38
CA THR A 137 -4.51 -7.97 -12.69
C THR A 137 -4.95 -9.20 -13.48
N ASP A 138 -5.06 -9.04 -14.80
CA ASP A 138 -5.33 -10.14 -15.74
C ASP A 138 -4.03 -10.76 -16.24
N GLU A 139 -4.09 -12.05 -16.59
CA GLU A 139 -2.93 -12.75 -17.16
C GLU A 139 -2.54 -12.15 -18.52
N GLY A 140 -1.23 -12.00 -18.75
CA GLY A 140 -0.69 -11.53 -20.03
C GLY A 140 -0.79 -10.02 -20.30
N VAL A 141 -1.22 -9.21 -19.32
CA VAL A 141 -1.30 -7.74 -19.47
C VAL A 141 0.04 -7.07 -19.08
N GLU A 142 0.45 -6.05 -19.84
CA GLU A 142 1.65 -5.25 -19.50
C GLU A 142 1.54 -4.62 -18.09
N PRO A 143 2.67 -4.43 -17.37
CA PRO A 143 2.67 -3.93 -15.98
C PRO A 143 2.06 -2.54 -15.77
N ARG A 144 1.65 -1.83 -16.82
CA ARG A 144 1.07 -0.48 -16.72
C ARG A 144 -0.29 -0.44 -16.01
N SER A 145 -0.95 -1.60 -15.85
CA SER A 145 -2.20 -1.71 -15.09
C SER A 145 -2.01 -1.65 -13.57
N GLN A 146 -0.77 -1.80 -13.08
CA GLN A 146 -0.52 -1.94 -11.65
C GLN A 146 0.85 -1.46 -11.21
N ILE A 147 0.89 -0.76 -10.09
CA ILE A 147 2.15 -0.39 -9.44
C ILE A 147 2.05 -0.84 -7.98
N ILE A 148 3.08 -1.52 -7.46
CA ILE A 148 3.20 -1.87 -6.05
C ILE A 148 4.40 -1.07 -5.53
N VAL A 149 4.17 -0.23 -4.54
CA VAL A 149 5.18 0.68 -3.95
C VAL A 149 5.21 0.52 -2.45
#